data_AF-A0A256BP02-F1
#
_entry.id   AF-A0A256BP02-F1
#
_cell.length_a   1.000
_cell.length_b   1.000
_cell.length_c   1.000
_cell.angle_alpha   90.00
_cell.angle_beta   90.00
_cell.angle_gamma   90.00
#
_symmetry.space_group_name_H-M   'P 1'
#
loop_
_entity.id
_entity.type
_entity.pdbx_description
1 polymer ?
#
loop_
_entity_poly.entity_id
_entity_poly.type
_entity_poly.pdbx_seq_one_letter_code
_entity_poly.pdbx_strand_id
1 'polypeptide(L)' 'MKQFHQYLDAPWKKFLFWGIVILILSIVLFIIGGIIGYGVSSDNSPFNFLSSKTWNHVFSFIK' A
#
# COMPACT_ATOMS: atom_id res chain seq x y z
N MET A 1 13.62 -13.05 19.81
CA MET A 1 12.15 -12.91 19.80
C MET A 1 11.55 -12.43 21.12
N LYS A 2 12.03 -12.86 22.31
CA LYS A 2 11.50 -12.41 23.61
C LYS A 2 11.54 -10.88 23.84
N GLN A 3 12.54 -10.18 23.32
CA GLN A 3 12.67 -8.73 23.51
C GLN A 3 11.68 -7.89 22.67
N PHE A 4 11.14 -8.43 21.56
CA PHE A 4 10.23 -7.70 20.69
C PHE A 4 8.84 -7.56 21.31
N HIS A 5 8.41 -8.55 22.11
CA HIS A 5 7.17 -8.48 22.88
C HIS A 5 7.26 -7.46 24.01
N GLN A 6 8.40 -7.35 24.68
CA GLN A 6 8.60 -6.43 25.81
C GLN A 6 8.59 -4.94 25.40
N TYR A 7 8.84 -4.64 24.12
CA TYR A 7 8.77 -3.25 23.62
C TYR A 7 7.32 -2.76 23.43
N LEU A 8 6.34 -3.66 23.40
CA LEU A 8 4.91 -3.39 23.18
C LEU A 8 4.10 -3.33 24.48
N ASP A 9 4.75 -3.43 25.64
CA ASP A 9 4.07 -3.48 26.95
C ASP A 9 3.33 -2.17 27.29
N ALA A 10 3.79 -1.04 26.74
CA ALA A 10 3.10 0.24 26.89
C ALA A 10 1.93 0.35 25.89
N PRO A 11 0.72 0.72 26.34
CA PRO A 11 -0.49 0.70 25.51
C PRO A 11 -0.39 1.58 24.26
N TRP A 12 0.30 2.72 24.33
CA TRP A 12 0.50 3.64 23.22
C TRP A 12 1.46 3.09 22.15
N LYS A 13 2.49 2.32 22.56
CA LYS A 13 3.43 1.67 21.62
C LYS A 13 2.74 0.54 20.86
N LYS A 14 1.86 -0.21 21.54
CA LYS A 14 1.03 -1.25 20.91
C LYS A 14 0.10 -0.65 19.87
N PHE A 15 -0.56 0.47 20.19
CA PHE A 15 -1.42 1.18 19.25
C PHE A 15 -0.64 1.65 18.01
N LEU A 16 0.51 2.31 18.19
CA LEU A 16 1.36 2.76 17.08
C LEU A 16 1.85 1.60 16.22
N PHE A 17 2.29 0.51 16.85
CA PHE A 17 2.75 -0.67 16.12
C PHE A 17 1.65 -1.26 15.24
N TRP A 18 0.46 -1.51 15.79
CA TRP A 18 -0.67 -2.01 15.02
C TRP A 18 -1.14 -1.02 13.95
N GLY A 19 -1.11 0.29 14.24
CA GLY A 19 -1.38 1.33 13.26
C GLY A 19 -0.43 1.25 12.06
N ILE A 20 0.86 1.12 12.31
CA ILE A 20 1.87 0.95 11.24
C ILE A 20 1.65 -0.35 10.46
N VAL A 21 1.36 -1.46 11.15
CA VAL A 21 1.07 -2.75 10.50
C VAL A 21 -0.14 -2.64 9.57
N ILE A 22 -1.24 -2.04 10.02
CA ILE A 22 -2.44 -1.84 9.22
C ILE A 22 -2.17 -0.91 8.04
N LEU A 23 -1.39 0.15 8.24
CA LEU A 23 -1.00 1.07 7.17
C LEU A 23 -0.18 0.37 6.08
N ILE A 24 0.81 -0.43 6.47
CA ILE A 24 1.61 -1.23 5.52
C ILE A 24 0.71 -2.22 4.78
N LEU A 25 -0.18 -2.92 5.50
CA LEU A 25 -1.09 -3.88 4.89
C LEU A 25 -2.03 -3.20 3.89
N SER A 26 -2.51 -2.01 4.21
CA SER A 26 -3.39 -1.20 3.34
C SER A 26 -2.66 -0.78 2.07
N ILE A 27 -1.40 -0.35 2.17
CA ILE A 27 -0.56 -0.02 1.00
C ILE A 27 -0.35 -1.24 0.11
N VAL A 28 -0.07 -2.41 0.70
CA VAL A 28 0.12 -3.65 -0.05
C VAL A 28 -1.17 -4.06 -0.77
N LEU A 29 -2.31 -4.01 -0.07
CA LEU A 29 -3.61 -4.31 -0.67
C LEU A 29 -3.97 -3.33 -1.79
N PHE A 30 -3.66 -2.05 -1.61
CA PHE A 30 -3.85 -1.03 -2.64
C PHE A 30 -3.01 -1.30 -3.89
N ILE A 31 -1.72 -1.65 -3.72
CA ILE A 31 -0.85 -1.97 -4.84
C ILE A 31 -1.35 -3.22 -5.58
N ILE A 32 -1.67 -4.28 -4.86
CA ILE A 32 -2.16 -5.54 -5.46
C ILE A 32 -3.49 -5.28 -6.19
N GLY A 33 -4.44 -4.63 -5.54
CA GLY A 33 -5.73 -4.28 -6.13
C GLY A 33 -5.57 -3.37 -7.35
N GLY A 34 -4.65 -2.42 -7.29
CA GLY A 34 -4.32 -1.52 -8.40
C GLY A 34 -3.70 -2.24 -9.59
N ILE A 35 -2.76 -3.16 -9.36
CA ILE A 35 -2.17 -4.00 -10.42
C ILE A 35 -3.24 -4.87 -11.07
N ILE A 36 -4.10 -5.50 -10.27
CA ILE A 36 -5.21 -6.32 -10.80
C ILE A 36 -6.18 -5.46 -11.60
N GLY A 37 -6.65 -4.34 -11.04
CA GLY A 37 -7.60 -3.43 -11.70
C GLY A 37 -7.03 -2.85 -12.99
N TYR A 38 -5.75 -2.46 -12.99
CA TYR A 38 -5.07 -1.97 -14.18
C TYR A 38 -4.88 -3.08 -15.22
N GLY A 39 -4.48 -4.28 -14.80
CA GLY A 39 -4.33 -5.42 -15.70
C GLY A 39 -5.64 -5.89 -16.33
N VAL A 40 -6.77 -5.73 -15.64
CA VAL A 40 -8.11 -6.04 -16.18
C VAL A 40 -8.61 -4.94 -17.12
N SER A 41 -8.28 -3.68 -16.85
CA SER A 41 -8.79 -2.52 -17.60
C SER A 41 -7.91 -2.08 -18.77
N SER A 42 -6.66 -2.52 -18.84
CA SER A 42 -5.69 -2.09 -19.86
C SER A 42 -5.06 -3.28 -20.58
N ASP A 43 -4.90 -3.15 -21.90
CA ASP A 43 -4.15 -4.13 -22.73
C ASP A 43 -2.63 -4.13 -22.47
N ASN A 44 -2.13 -3.17 -21.69
CA ASN A 44 -0.73 -3.08 -21.29
C ASN A 44 -0.41 -3.94 -20.07
N SER A 45 0.88 -4.21 -19.83
CA SER A 45 1.37 -4.94 -18.65
C SER A 45 0.75 -4.43 -17.35
N PRO A 46 0.21 -5.30 -16.48
CA PRO A 46 -0.35 -4.95 -15.17
C PRO A 46 0.61 -4.13 -14.29
N PHE A 47 1.92 -4.37 -14.43
CA PHE A 47 2.95 -3.67 -13.68
C PHE A 47 3.12 -2.20 -14.08
N ASN A 48 2.55 -1.78 -15.21
CA ASN A 48 2.55 -0.36 -15.60
C ASN A 48 1.72 0.51 -14.65
N PHE A 49 0.86 -0.08 -13.81
CA PHE A 49 0.24 0.61 -12.67
C PHE A 49 1.26 1.28 -11.73
N LEU A 50 2.44 0.69 -11.57
CA LEU A 50 3.53 1.23 -10.74
C LEU A 50 4.35 2.32 -11.47
N SER A 51 4.09 2.56 -12.76
CA SER A 51 4.85 3.53 -13.53
C SER A 51 4.37 4.96 -13.28
N SER A 52 5.31 5.90 -13.15
CA SER A 52 4.99 7.33 -13.01
C SER A 52 4.16 7.86 -14.19
N LYS A 53 4.38 7.33 -15.40
CA LYS A 53 3.65 7.73 -16.62
C LYS A 53 2.14 7.49 -16.50
N THR A 54 1.73 6.33 -15.96
CA THR A 54 0.32 6.00 -15.74
C THR A 54 -0.34 6.97 -14.77
N TRP A 55 0.33 7.29 -13.67
CA TRP A 55 -0.19 8.25 -12.69
C TRP A 55 -0.24 9.67 -13.20
N ASN A 56 0.74 10.10 -14.01
CA ASN A 56 0.68 11.41 -14.67
C ASN A 56 -0.54 11.52 -15.59
N HIS A 57 -0.92 10.44 -16.28
CA HIS A 57 -2.15 10.39 -17.07
C HIS A 57 -3.40 10.45 -16.17
N VAL A 58 -3.44 9.68 -15.07
CA VAL A 58 -4.56 9.73 -14.10
C VAL A 58 -4.73 11.15 -13.51
N PHE A 59 -3.64 11.76 -13.05
CA PHE A 59 -3.67 13.10 -12.47
C PHE A 59 -3.98 14.19 -13.50
N SER A 60 -3.74 13.94 -14.79
CA SER A 60 -4.16 14.85 -15.85
C SER A 60 -5.68 15.00 -15.97
N PHE A 61 -6.48 14.02 -15.51
CA PHE A 61 -7.95 14.16 -15.44
C PHE A 61 -8.44 15.00 -14.27
N ILE A 62 -7.62 15.17 -13.23
CA ILE A 62 -7.97 15.93 -12.03
C ILE A 62 -7.61 17.41 -12.20
N LYS A 63 -6.65 17.71 -13.07
CA LYS A 63 -6.23 19.07 -13.44
C LYS A 63 -7.20 19.70 -14.44
#